data_AF-A0A847J8M4-F1
#
_entry.id   AF-A0A847J8M4-F1
#
_cell.length_a   1.000
_cell.length_b   1.000
_cell.length_c   1.000
_cell.angle_alpha   90.00
_cell.angle_beta   90.00
_cell.angle_gamma   90.00
#
_symmetry.space_group_name_H-M   'P 1'
#
loop_
_entity.id
_entity.type
_entity.pdbx_description
1 polymer ?
#
loop_
_entity_poly.entity_id
_entity_poly.type
_entity_poly.pdbx_seq_one_letter_code
_entity_poly.pdbx_strand_id
1 'polypeptide(L)'
;MATTRGASGGAMRWVGLTALSLAIAASLEALRLPASFLIGPLVAGIVVRLAGVAPTVPRPAFLASQAVVGAMLGSALTPSIVATFRADWPILLVTVAAIVAAATFSGWLLSRLGVVPGTTGVWGSSPGAASAMVIQAGAHGADVPMVAFMQYLRVLFVASTASLVARVGIGVDAMPPPPVIFPPLHPGALALTVAIVAVTGGLGVLSRVPSGAMLGPLLAGAILHGADVFVFDLPTWLLILAYAGLGWTIGLGFTRGAVAHAARALPWIVLSILALIGFAAALSTVLVARLGVDPLTAYLATSPGGMDTVAIIAASTPVDVSFVLALQAVRFFVLIAIGPTLSRAVARSLARR
;
A
#
# COMPACT_ATOMS: atom_id res chain seq x y z
N MET A 1 28.82 32.14 18.69
CA MET A 1 27.89 31.46 19.63
C MET A 1 26.45 31.29 19.08
N ALA A 2 26.25 31.33 17.75
CA ALA A 2 24.91 31.31 17.12
C ALA A 2 24.58 29.99 16.36
N THR A 3 25.48 29.01 16.32
CA THR A 3 25.31 27.77 15.55
C THR A 3 24.73 26.60 16.35
N THR A 4 24.64 26.69 17.68
CA THR A 4 24.15 25.60 18.54
C THR A 4 22.65 25.65 18.85
N ARG A 5 21.98 26.82 18.71
CA ARG A 5 20.53 26.96 18.96
C ARG A 5 19.63 26.40 17.84
N GLY A 6 20.15 26.27 16.61
CA GLY A 6 19.41 25.70 15.48
C GLY A 6 19.37 24.16 15.49
N ALA A 7 20.44 23.52 15.95
CA ALA A 7 20.56 22.06 15.98
C ALA A 7 19.71 21.41 17.09
N SER A 8 19.64 22.03 18.27
CA SER A 8 18.84 21.54 19.40
C SER A 8 17.33 21.59 19.13
N GLY A 9 16.86 22.65 18.46
CA GLY A 9 15.47 22.77 18.05
C GLY A 9 15.07 21.74 16.98
N GLY A 10 15.99 21.39 16.08
CA GLY A 10 15.78 20.33 15.08
C GLY A 10 15.65 18.94 15.72
N ALA A 11 16.58 18.59 16.60
CA ALA A 11 16.57 17.29 17.29
C ALA A 11 15.29 17.10 18.13
N MET A 12 14.87 18.14 18.86
CA MET A 12 13.68 18.08 19.71
C MET A 12 12.39 17.90 18.92
N ARG A 13 12.31 18.48 17.71
CA ARG A 13 11.18 18.26 16.77
C ARG A 13 11.09 16.82 16.30
N TRP A 14 12.24 16.21 15.99
CA TRP A 14 12.30 14.79 15.61
C TRP A 14 11.94 13.88 16.77
N VAL A 15 12.45 14.14 17.98
CA VAL A 15 12.07 13.39 19.18
C VAL A 15 10.56 13.45 19.42
N GLY A 16 9.96 14.65 19.34
CA GLY A 16 8.51 14.82 19.49
C GLY A 16 7.72 14.08 18.41
N LEU A 17 8.14 14.18 17.15
CA LEU A 17 7.51 13.47 16.02
C LEU A 17 7.59 11.95 16.22
N THR A 18 8.75 11.42 16.56
CA THR A 18 8.95 9.97 16.78
C THR A 18 8.15 9.47 17.98
N ALA A 19 8.18 10.18 19.11
CA ALA A 19 7.41 9.81 20.30
C ALA A 19 5.90 9.78 20.02
N LEU A 20 5.38 10.80 19.35
CA LEU A 20 3.97 10.83 18.94
C LEU A 20 3.64 9.70 17.95
N SER A 21 4.53 9.44 17.00
CA SER A 21 4.37 8.35 16.03
C SER A 21 4.27 6.99 16.72
N LEU A 22 5.16 6.73 17.69
CA LEU A 22 5.17 5.50 18.48
C LEU A 22 3.90 5.36 19.33
N ALA A 23 3.47 6.44 20.01
CA ALA A 23 2.26 6.42 20.84
C ALA A 23 0.99 6.12 20.02
N ILE A 24 0.86 6.75 18.85
CA ILE A 24 -0.27 6.48 17.94
C ILE A 24 -0.16 5.06 17.38
N ALA A 25 1.01 4.65 16.88
CA ALA A 25 1.19 3.31 16.31
C ALA A 25 0.88 2.21 17.33
N ALA A 26 1.37 2.34 18.58
CA ALA A 26 1.08 1.41 19.66
C ALA A 26 -0.42 1.36 20.01
N SER A 27 -1.10 2.51 19.99
CA SER A 27 -2.55 2.58 20.20
C SER A 27 -3.31 1.87 19.09
N LEU A 28 -2.92 2.06 17.82
CA LEU A 28 -3.51 1.38 16.67
C LEU A 28 -3.24 -0.13 16.69
N GLU A 29 -2.04 -0.53 17.11
CA GLU A 29 -1.66 -1.94 17.24
C GLU A 29 -2.44 -2.64 18.38
N ALA A 30 -2.66 -1.94 19.51
CA ALA A 30 -3.53 -2.42 20.58
C ALA A 30 -4.98 -2.61 20.11
N LEU A 31 -5.46 -1.74 19.22
CA LEU A 31 -6.77 -1.85 18.55
C LEU A 31 -6.76 -2.81 17.36
N ARG A 32 -5.62 -3.45 17.05
CA ARG A 32 -5.44 -4.39 15.92
C ARG A 32 -5.80 -3.80 14.56
N LEU A 33 -5.61 -2.50 14.39
CA LEU A 33 -5.87 -1.81 13.12
C LEU A 33 -4.74 -2.09 12.12
N PRO A 34 -5.07 -2.33 10.84
CA PRO A 34 -4.08 -2.60 9.80
C PRO A 34 -3.18 -1.38 9.56
N ALA A 35 -1.96 -1.63 9.07
CA ALA A 35 -0.99 -0.58 8.71
C ALA A 35 -0.63 0.41 9.84
N SER A 36 -0.71 -0.01 11.11
CA SER A 36 -0.40 0.79 12.30
C SER A 36 0.97 1.50 12.21
N PHE A 37 2.00 0.80 11.74
CA PHE A 37 3.36 1.33 11.60
C PHE A 37 3.54 2.41 10.54
N LEU A 38 2.59 2.58 9.62
CA LEU A 38 2.58 3.70 8.68
C LEU A 38 1.59 4.78 9.12
N ILE A 39 0.38 4.39 9.52
CA ILE A 39 -0.68 5.32 9.92
C ILE A 39 -0.23 6.14 11.13
N GLY A 40 0.44 5.54 12.12
CA GLY A 40 0.97 6.26 13.28
C GLY A 40 1.89 7.43 12.90
N PRO A 41 3.00 7.18 12.19
CA PRO A 41 3.87 8.21 11.63
C PRO A 41 3.17 9.24 10.71
N LEU A 42 2.20 8.80 9.90
CA LEU A 42 1.41 9.67 9.05
C LEU A 42 0.58 10.67 9.87
N VAL A 43 -0.21 10.18 10.83
CA VAL A 43 -1.05 11.02 11.68
C VAL A 43 -0.20 11.94 12.55
N ALA A 44 0.89 11.42 13.13
CA ALA A 44 1.85 12.24 13.86
C ALA A 44 2.44 13.37 13.00
N GLY A 45 2.78 13.06 11.74
CA GLY A 45 3.23 14.04 10.75
C GLY A 45 2.19 15.12 10.50
N ILE A 46 0.92 14.76 10.32
CA ILE A 46 -0.19 15.72 10.17
C ILE A 46 -0.27 16.63 11.39
N VAL A 47 -0.33 16.06 12.60
CA VAL A 47 -0.46 16.84 13.84
C VAL A 47 0.69 17.83 14.00
N VAL A 48 1.94 17.38 13.85
CA VAL A 48 3.14 18.23 13.95
C VAL A 48 3.16 19.32 12.87
N ARG A 49 2.68 19.00 11.67
CA ARG A 49 2.55 19.96 10.56
C ARG A 49 1.51 21.02 10.84
N LEU A 50 0.35 20.66 11.36
CA LEU A 50 -0.71 21.61 11.72
C LEU A 50 -0.35 22.49 12.93
N ALA A 51 0.51 21.98 13.82
CA ALA A 51 1.10 22.71 14.94
C ALA A 51 2.21 23.69 14.51
N GLY A 52 2.62 23.70 13.24
CA GLY A 52 3.63 24.65 12.71
C GLY A 52 5.08 24.27 13.01
N VAL A 53 5.34 23.04 13.46
CA VAL A 53 6.67 22.60 13.92
C VAL A 53 7.30 21.53 13.00
N ALA A 54 6.83 21.45 11.76
CA ALA A 54 7.17 20.40 10.79
C ALA A 54 8.69 20.31 10.51
N PRO A 55 9.36 19.19 10.85
CA PRO A 55 10.66 18.89 10.29
C PRO A 55 10.53 18.55 8.79
N THR A 56 11.62 18.63 8.04
CA THR A 56 11.67 18.17 6.65
C THR A 56 12.35 16.81 6.60
N VAL A 57 11.68 15.81 6.03
CA VAL A 57 12.29 14.48 5.82
C VAL A 57 13.40 14.59 4.77
N PRO A 58 14.66 14.18 5.07
CA PRO A 58 15.74 14.22 4.10
C PRO A 58 15.44 13.33 2.88
N ARG A 59 15.75 13.81 1.67
CA ARG A 59 15.54 13.05 0.43
C ARG A 59 16.16 11.64 0.46
N PRO A 60 17.39 11.42 0.97
CA PRO A 60 17.95 10.07 1.06
C PRO A 60 17.13 9.12 1.93
N ALA A 61 16.58 9.60 3.05
CA ALA A 61 15.73 8.79 3.92
C ALA A 61 14.44 8.37 3.21
N PHE A 62 13.81 9.30 2.49
CA PHE A 62 12.62 8.98 1.68
C PHE A 62 12.91 7.96 0.58
N LEU A 63 14.04 8.10 -0.13
CA LEU A 63 14.45 7.13 -1.17
C LEU A 63 14.78 5.76 -0.57
N ALA A 64 15.44 5.72 0.59
CA ALA A 64 15.72 4.46 1.30
C ALA A 64 14.41 3.77 1.74
N SER A 65 13.45 4.52 2.26
CA SER A 65 12.12 4.00 2.60
C SER A 65 11.39 3.43 1.38
N GLN A 66 11.44 4.13 0.23
CA GLN A 66 10.89 3.62 -1.02
C GLN A 66 11.56 2.31 -1.46
N ALA A 67 12.89 2.23 -1.34
CA ALA A 67 13.65 1.07 -1.76
C ALA A 67 13.34 -0.17 -0.90
N VAL A 68 13.29 -0.01 0.43
CA VAL A 68 12.92 -1.09 1.36
C VAL A 68 11.49 -1.57 1.11
N VAL A 69 10.53 -0.64 0.95
CA VAL A 69 9.14 -1.02 0.63
C VAL A 69 9.04 -1.67 -0.75
N GLY A 70 9.81 -1.20 -1.73
CA GLY A 70 9.91 -1.84 -3.04
C GLY A 70 10.39 -3.29 -2.91
N ALA A 71 11.43 -3.53 -2.13
CA ALA A 71 11.98 -4.85 -1.85
C ALA A 71 10.94 -5.79 -1.20
N MET A 72 10.20 -5.27 -0.21
CA MET A 72 9.11 -5.99 0.46
C MET A 72 8.03 -6.40 -0.54
N LEU A 73 7.60 -5.47 -1.40
CA LEU A 73 6.57 -5.72 -2.40
C LEU A 73 7.05 -6.67 -3.50
N GLY A 74 8.32 -6.60 -3.91
CA GLY A 74 8.92 -7.55 -4.84
C GLY A 74 8.95 -8.96 -4.27
N SER A 75 9.22 -9.08 -2.98
CA SER A 75 9.24 -10.36 -2.26
C SER A 75 7.85 -11.00 -2.14
N ALA A 76 6.77 -10.32 -2.53
CA ALA A 76 5.44 -10.91 -2.56
C ALA A 76 5.25 -11.90 -3.73
N LEU A 77 6.11 -11.88 -4.76
CA LEU A 77 6.03 -12.83 -5.87
C LEU A 77 6.81 -14.11 -5.54
N THR A 78 6.11 -15.12 -5.06
CA THR A 78 6.69 -16.43 -4.71
C THR A 78 6.67 -17.41 -5.89
N PRO A 79 7.49 -18.48 -5.86
CA PRO A 79 7.44 -19.53 -6.88
C PRO A 79 6.06 -20.21 -6.98
N SER A 80 5.34 -20.36 -5.85
CA SER A 80 3.98 -20.90 -5.82
C SER A 80 2.99 -20.00 -6.57
N ILE A 81 3.06 -18.68 -6.38
CA ILE A 81 2.23 -17.73 -7.12
C ILE A 81 2.53 -17.79 -8.62
N VAL A 82 3.81 -17.92 -9.01
CA VAL A 82 4.20 -18.08 -10.42
C VAL A 82 3.64 -19.38 -11.02
N ALA A 83 3.61 -20.47 -10.24
CA ALA A 83 2.99 -21.72 -10.66
C ALA A 83 1.47 -21.59 -10.83
N THR A 84 0.77 -21.01 -9.86
CA THR A 84 -0.69 -20.73 -9.94
C THR A 84 -1.01 -19.80 -11.10
N PHE A 85 -0.22 -18.75 -11.32
CA PHE A 85 -0.41 -17.87 -12.46
C PHE A 85 -0.29 -18.63 -13.79
N ARG A 86 0.70 -19.51 -13.95
CA ARG A 86 0.84 -20.30 -15.18
C ARG A 86 -0.36 -21.22 -15.43
N ALA A 87 -0.97 -21.77 -14.38
CA ALA A 87 -2.16 -22.62 -14.49
C ALA A 87 -3.41 -21.79 -14.83
N ASP A 88 -3.61 -20.65 -14.14
CA ASP A 88 -4.89 -19.94 -14.10
C ASP A 88 -4.84 -18.53 -14.71
N TRP A 89 -3.80 -18.19 -15.50
CA TRP A 89 -3.60 -16.83 -16.01
C TRP A 89 -4.83 -16.21 -16.71
N PRO A 90 -5.66 -16.92 -17.50
CA PRO A 90 -6.78 -16.27 -18.19
C PRO A 90 -7.81 -15.77 -17.20
N ILE A 91 -8.16 -16.58 -16.20
CA ILE A 91 -9.16 -16.20 -15.20
C ILE A 91 -8.60 -15.09 -14.30
N LEU A 92 -7.35 -15.21 -13.87
CA LEU A 92 -6.70 -14.18 -13.06
C LEU A 92 -6.70 -12.83 -13.78
N LEU A 93 -6.33 -12.80 -15.07
CA LEU A 93 -6.31 -11.56 -15.84
C LEU A 93 -7.71 -10.98 -16.07
N VAL A 94 -8.73 -11.80 -16.35
CA VAL A 94 -10.11 -11.32 -16.54
C VAL A 94 -10.64 -10.72 -15.23
N THR A 95 -10.44 -11.41 -14.11
CA THR A 95 -10.89 -10.93 -12.80
C THR A 95 -10.14 -9.65 -12.39
N VAL A 96 -8.82 -9.61 -12.61
CA VAL A 96 -8.01 -8.41 -12.37
C VAL A 96 -8.46 -7.25 -13.26
N ALA A 97 -8.71 -7.50 -14.55
CA ALA A 97 -9.18 -6.47 -15.47
C ALA A 97 -10.53 -5.89 -15.02
N ALA A 98 -11.47 -6.72 -14.58
CA ALA A 98 -12.75 -6.27 -14.06
C ALA A 98 -12.59 -5.38 -12.81
N ILE A 99 -11.76 -5.79 -11.85
CA ILE A 99 -11.48 -5.02 -10.63
C ILE A 99 -10.80 -3.69 -10.96
N VAL A 100 -9.80 -3.71 -11.84
CA VAL A 100 -9.07 -2.51 -12.25
C VAL A 100 -9.98 -1.55 -13.02
N ALA A 101 -10.86 -2.06 -13.88
CA ALA A 101 -11.85 -1.25 -14.59
C ALA A 101 -12.82 -0.58 -13.61
N ALA A 102 -13.38 -1.33 -12.66
CA ALA A 102 -14.27 -0.79 -11.64
C ALA A 102 -13.58 0.27 -10.77
N ALA A 103 -12.35 0.00 -10.33
CA ALA A 103 -11.55 0.95 -9.55
C ALA A 103 -11.21 2.22 -10.33
N THR A 104 -10.81 2.09 -11.60
CA THR A 104 -10.51 3.22 -12.47
C THR A 104 -11.75 4.04 -12.75
N PHE A 105 -12.90 3.40 -12.98
CA PHE A 105 -14.18 4.05 -13.15
C PHE A 105 -14.60 4.82 -11.88
N SER A 106 -14.47 4.21 -10.71
CA SER A 106 -14.75 4.85 -9.42
C SER A 106 -13.86 6.08 -9.21
N GLY A 107 -12.55 5.94 -9.45
CA GLY A 107 -11.59 7.04 -9.35
C GLY A 107 -11.86 8.17 -10.35
N TRP A 108 -12.18 7.83 -11.60
CA TRP A 108 -12.61 8.78 -12.61
C TRP A 108 -13.90 9.50 -12.20
N LEU A 109 -14.87 8.80 -11.62
CA LEU A 109 -16.13 9.39 -11.17
C LEU A 109 -15.90 10.39 -10.03
N LEU A 110 -15.08 10.05 -9.03
CA LEU A 110 -14.71 10.97 -7.95
C LEU A 110 -14.02 12.23 -8.48
N SER A 111 -13.08 12.08 -9.41
CA SER A 111 -12.42 13.21 -10.07
C SER A 111 -13.40 14.04 -10.92
N ARG A 112 -14.32 13.38 -11.63
CA ARG A 112 -15.31 14.02 -12.50
C ARG A 112 -16.36 14.81 -11.71
N LEU A 113 -16.72 14.35 -10.52
CA LEU A 113 -17.63 15.02 -9.59
C LEU A 113 -16.94 16.15 -8.81
N GLY A 114 -15.64 16.37 -9.01
CA GLY A 114 -14.88 17.40 -8.28
C GLY A 114 -14.63 17.07 -6.81
N VAL A 115 -14.81 15.81 -6.41
CA VAL A 115 -14.56 15.36 -5.03
C VAL A 115 -13.05 15.37 -4.73
N VAL A 116 -12.24 15.01 -5.72
CA VAL A 116 -10.77 14.96 -5.62
C VAL A 116 -10.11 15.60 -6.84
N PRO A 117 -8.91 16.20 -6.70
CA PRO A 117 -8.27 16.95 -7.78
C PRO A 117 -7.64 16.04 -8.84
N GLY A 118 -7.90 16.34 -10.12
CA GLY A 118 -7.17 15.77 -11.26
C GLY A 118 -7.15 14.24 -11.28
N THR A 119 -5.96 13.63 -11.38
CA THR A 119 -5.75 12.18 -11.44
C THR A 119 -5.73 11.49 -10.08
N THR A 120 -5.87 12.24 -8.98
CA THR A 120 -5.86 11.73 -7.60
C THR A 120 -6.88 10.63 -7.38
N GLY A 121 -8.07 10.73 -7.99
CA GLY A 121 -9.10 9.70 -7.89
C GLY A 121 -8.64 8.34 -8.40
N VAL A 122 -7.92 8.28 -9.52
CA VAL A 122 -7.44 7.01 -10.09
C VAL A 122 -6.42 6.36 -9.16
N TRP A 123 -5.44 7.12 -8.69
CA TRP A 123 -4.41 6.61 -7.79
C TRP A 123 -4.98 6.22 -6.42
N GLY A 124 -5.94 6.99 -5.91
CA GLY A 124 -6.59 6.75 -4.62
C GLY A 124 -7.58 5.59 -4.62
N SER A 125 -8.27 5.33 -5.74
CA SER A 125 -9.22 4.22 -5.87
C SER A 125 -8.57 2.91 -6.35
N SER A 126 -7.32 2.95 -6.84
CA SER A 126 -6.63 1.77 -7.37
C SER A 126 -6.31 0.74 -6.27
N PRO A 127 -6.78 -0.52 -6.37
CA PRO A 127 -6.63 -1.57 -5.35
C PRO A 127 -5.24 -2.23 -5.34
N GLY A 128 -4.17 -1.42 -5.42
CA GLY A 128 -2.79 -1.86 -5.28
C GLY A 128 -2.28 -1.74 -3.83
N ALA A 129 -1.00 -2.06 -3.63
CA ALA A 129 -0.31 -1.77 -2.37
C ALA A 129 -0.34 -0.26 -2.09
N ALA A 130 -0.92 0.13 -0.95
CA ALA A 130 -1.22 1.52 -0.63
C ALA A 130 0.02 2.42 -0.73
N SER A 131 1.13 2.00 -0.12
CA SER A 131 2.41 2.72 -0.15
C SER A 131 2.92 2.92 -1.59
N ALA A 132 2.87 1.90 -2.44
CA ALA A 132 3.30 2.00 -3.82
C ALA A 132 2.44 2.95 -4.65
N MET A 133 1.12 2.90 -4.47
CA MET A 133 0.20 3.81 -5.18
C MET A 133 0.43 5.27 -4.77
N VAL A 134 0.72 5.53 -3.49
CA VAL A 134 1.07 6.87 -2.99
C VAL A 134 2.39 7.38 -3.58
N ILE A 135 3.42 6.51 -3.65
CA ILE A 135 4.71 6.84 -4.26
C ILE A 135 4.53 7.15 -5.75
N GLN A 136 3.79 6.31 -6.47
CA GLN A 136 3.50 6.48 -7.90
C GLN A 136 2.67 7.74 -8.17
N ALA A 137 1.68 8.03 -7.33
CA ALA A 137 0.89 9.25 -7.41
C ALA A 137 1.77 10.51 -7.36
N GLY A 138 2.71 10.56 -6.41
CA GLY A 138 3.63 11.69 -6.27
C GLY A 138 4.56 11.85 -7.47
N ALA A 139 5.04 10.73 -8.03
CA ALA A 139 5.89 10.76 -9.22
C ALA A 139 5.13 11.21 -10.50
N HIS A 140 3.80 11.17 -10.48
CA HIS A 140 2.92 11.58 -11.58
C HIS A 140 2.10 12.85 -11.28
N GLY A 141 2.48 13.61 -10.25
CA GLY A 141 1.90 14.93 -9.96
C GLY A 141 0.48 14.93 -9.37
N ALA A 142 0.01 13.79 -8.83
CA ALA A 142 -1.25 13.73 -8.10
C ALA A 142 -1.10 14.24 -6.65
N ASP A 143 -2.24 14.52 -5.99
CA ASP A 143 -2.26 14.96 -4.59
C ASP A 143 -1.93 13.79 -3.65
N VAL A 144 -0.64 13.69 -3.28
CA VAL A 144 -0.09 12.61 -2.44
C VAL A 144 -0.81 12.46 -1.10
N PRO A 145 -1.01 13.55 -0.31
CA PRO A 145 -1.87 13.51 0.88
C PRO A 145 -3.24 12.86 0.65
N MET A 146 -3.97 13.32 -0.38
CA MET A 146 -5.31 12.80 -0.66
C MET A 146 -5.29 11.34 -1.11
N VAL A 147 -4.34 10.93 -1.97
CA VAL A 147 -4.17 9.52 -2.36
C VAL A 147 -3.91 8.65 -1.13
N ALA A 148 -3.02 9.08 -0.24
CA ALA A 148 -2.73 8.31 0.97
C ALA A 148 -3.97 8.17 1.86
N PHE A 149 -4.72 9.26 2.06
CA PHE A 149 -5.97 9.23 2.81
C PHE A 149 -6.96 8.20 2.21
N MET A 150 -7.19 8.24 0.90
CA MET A 150 -8.05 7.30 0.21
C MET A 150 -7.56 5.85 0.38
N GLN A 151 -6.27 5.61 0.19
CA GLN A 151 -5.71 4.25 0.20
C GLN A 151 -5.72 3.61 1.59
N TYR A 152 -5.39 4.35 2.64
CA TYR A 152 -5.43 3.80 4.01
C TYR A 152 -6.85 3.67 4.54
N LEU A 153 -7.75 4.59 4.17
CA LEU A 153 -9.17 4.44 4.48
C LEU A 153 -9.76 3.18 3.81
N ARG A 154 -9.41 2.94 2.54
CA ARG A 154 -9.76 1.70 1.83
C ARG A 154 -9.23 0.47 2.55
N VAL A 155 -7.95 0.45 2.92
CA VAL A 155 -7.33 -0.67 3.65
C VAL A 155 -8.10 -0.97 4.95
N LEU A 156 -8.49 0.06 5.71
CA LEU A 156 -9.29 -0.09 6.93
C LEU A 156 -10.66 -0.74 6.66
N PHE A 157 -11.43 -0.20 5.71
CA PHE A 157 -12.76 -0.73 5.39
C PHE A 157 -12.69 -2.17 4.86
N VAL A 158 -11.74 -2.45 3.97
CA VAL A 158 -11.58 -3.78 3.38
C VAL A 158 -11.11 -4.79 4.43
N ALA A 159 -10.13 -4.45 5.26
CA ALA A 159 -9.68 -5.31 6.36
C ALA A 159 -10.81 -5.65 7.33
N SER A 160 -11.58 -4.63 7.75
CA SER A 160 -12.72 -4.80 8.64
C SER A 160 -13.82 -5.67 8.01
N THR A 161 -14.14 -5.44 6.74
CA THR A 161 -15.17 -6.22 6.05
C THR A 161 -14.71 -7.65 5.83
N ALA A 162 -13.46 -7.87 5.43
CA ALA A 162 -12.92 -9.21 5.22
C ALA A 162 -12.86 -10.02 6.52
N SER A 163 -12.45 -9.39 7.63
CA SER A 163 -12.45 -10.02 8.95
C SER A 163 -13.87 -10.36 9.40
N LEU A 164 -14.85 -9.47 9.14
CA LEU A 164 -16.26 -9.73 9.45
C LEU A 164 -16.81 -10.90 8.62
N VAL A 165 -16.52 -10.94 7.33
CA VAL A 165 -16.95 -12.03 6.43
C VAL A 165 -16.33 -13.36 6.85
N ALA A 166 -15.03 -13.39 7.19
CA ALA A 166 -14.39 -14.58 7.72
C ALA A 166 -15.04 -15.02 9.05
N ARG A 167 -15.20 -14.11 10.02
CA ARG A 167 -15.82 -14.44 11.31
C ARG A 167 -17.23 -15.00 11.16
N VAL A 168 -18.07 -14.40 10.32
CA VAL A 168 -19.45 -14.85 10.11
C VAL A 168 -19.52 -16.15 9.29
N GLY A 169 -18.65 -16.32 8.30
CA GLY A 169 -18.67 -17.46 7.39
C GLY A 169 -18.13 -18.75 7.98
N ILE A 170 -17.10 -18.67 8.83
CA ILE A 170 -16.36 -19.85 9.34
C ILE A 170 -16.16 -19.84 10.86
N GLY A 171 -16.61 -18.80 11.57
CA GLY A 171 -16.43 -18.70 13.03
C GLY A 171 -14.98 -18.46 13.47
N VAL A 172 -14.09 -18.08 12.55
CA VAL A 172 -12.67 -17.85 12.84
C VAL A 172 -12.45 -16.36 13.08
N ASP A 173 -11.96 -16.02 14.27
CA ASP A 173 -11.33 -14.73 14.52
C ASP A 173 -9.93 -14.75 13.91
N ALA A 174 -9.87 -14.50 12.59
CA ALA A 174 -8.63 -14.39 11.84
C ALA A 174 -7.91 -13.08 12.21
N MET A 175 -7.37 -13.04 13.43
CA MET A 175 -6.64 -11.89 13.93
C MET A 175 -5.14 -12.07 13.65
N PRO A 176 -4.48 -11.09 13.02
CA PRO A 176 -3.03 -11.15 12.81
C PRO A 176 -2.28 -11.37 14.13
N PRO A 177 -1.34 -12.33 14.20
CA PRO A 177 -0.45 -12.41 15.34
C PRO A 177 0.36 -11.11 15.46
N PRO A 178 0.70 -10.68 16.69
CA PRO A 178 1.56 -9.52 16.87
C PRO A 178 2.91 -9.76 16.17
N PRO A 179 3.43 -8.77 15.46
CA PRO A 179 4.69 -8.91 14.74
C PRO A 179 5.86 -9.04 15.72
N VAL A 180 6.79 -9.95 15.43
CA VAL A 180 8.06 -10.02 16.15
C VAL A 180 8.93 -8.85 15.66
N ILE A 181 9.13 -7.84 16.51
CA ILE A 181 9.85 -6.60 16.13
C ILE A 181 11.34 -6.89 15.86
N PHE A 182 11.95 -7.73 16.69
CA PHE A 182 13.36 -8.11 16.61
C PHE A 182 13.49 -9.62 16.38
N PRO A 183 13.26 -10.10 15.14
CA PRO A 183 13.50 -11.50 14.81
C PRO A 183 15.00 -11.83 14.82
N PRO A 184 15.39 -13.11 14.98
CA PRO A 184 16.77 -13.55 14.79
C PRO A 184 17.30 -13.12 13.42
N LEU A 185 18.46 -12.48 13.40
CA LEU A 185 19.06 -11.95 12.18
C LEU A 185 19.94 -13.00 11.51
N HIS A 186 19.90 -13.03 10.17
CA HIS A 186 20.88 -13.76 9.36
C HIS A 186 21.80 -12.73 8.69
N PRO A 187 22.95 -12.37 9.30
CA PRO A 187 23.71 -11.19 8.88
C PRO A 187 24.14 -11.21 7.41
N GLY A 188 24.46 -12.39 6.87
CA GLY A 188 24.80 -12.56 5.46
C GLY A 188 23.61 -12.29 4.51
N ALA A 189 22.43 -12.83 4.82
CA ALA A 189 21.22 -12.63 4.02
C ALA A 189 20.74 -11.18 4.10
N LEU A 190 20.77 -10.58 5.29
CA LEU A 190 20.43 -9.17 5.49
C LEU A 190 21.40 -8.25 4.76
N ALA A 191 22.72 -8.48 4.85
CA ALA A 191 23.71 -7.68 4.16
C ALA A 191 23.56 -7.76 2.63
N LEU A 192 23.31 -8.97 2.10
CA LEU A 192 23.04 -9.17 0.69
C LEU A 192 21.74 -8.49 0.25
N THR A 193 20.67 -8.59 1.06
CA THR A 193 19.40 -7.90 0.82
C THR A 193 19.62 -6.39 0.75
N VAL A 194 20.27 -5.79 1.75
CA VAL A 194 20.57 -4.36 1.77
C VAL A 194 21.41 -3.94 0.56
N ALA A 195 22.41 -4.74 0.17
CA ALA A 195 23.24 -4.48 -0.99
C ALA A 195 22.42 -4.49 -2.30
N ILE A 196 21.60 -5.52 -2.53
CA ILE A 196 20.73 -5.62 -3.71
C ILE A 196 19.76 -4.44 -3.75
N VAL A 197 19.09 -4.14 -2.63
CA VAL A 197 18.14 -3.02 -2.52
C VAL A 197 18.82 -1.68 -2.79
N ALA A 198 20.00 -1.44 -2.23
CA ALA A 198 20.75 -0.21 -2.45
C ALA A 198 21.18 -0.06 -3.93
N VAL A 199 21.72 -1.12 -4.53
CA VAL A 199 22.18 -1.12 -5.93
C VAL A 199 21.00 -0.90 -6.88
N THR A 200 19.96 -1.72 -6.78
CA THR A 200 18.81 -1.67 -7.68
C THR A 200 17.97 -0.39 -7.49
N GLY A 201 17.85 0.10 -6.25
CA GLY A 201 17.24 1.40 -5.96
C GLY A 201 18.04 2.56 -6.52
N GLY A 202 19.37 2.54 -6.38
CA GLY A 202 20.28 3.51 -6.97
C GLY A 202 20.22 3.53 -8.49
N LEU A 203 20.24 2.35 -9.13
CA LEU A 203 20.07 2.19 -10.58
C LEU A 203 18.69 2.70 -11.05
N GLY A 204 17.64 2.43 -10.28
CA GLY A 204 16.29 2.92 -10.57
C GLY A 204 16.21 4.45 -10.48
N VAL A 205 16.88 5.08 -9.52
CA VAL A 205 16.97 6.55 -9.47
C VAL A 205 17.76 7.10 -10.66
N LEU A 206 18.85 6.43 -11.04
CA LEU A 206 19.72 6.84 -12.15
C LEU A 206 19.03 6.73 -13.51
N SER A 207 18.15 5.74 -13.70
CA SER A 207 17.40 5.54 -14.95
C SER A 207 16.32 6.59 -15.22
N ARG A 208 16.11 7.55 -14.31
CA ARG A 208 15.11 8.63 -14.40
C ARG A 208 13.66 8.14 -14.53
N VAL A 209 13.41 6.88 -14.21
CA VAL A 209 12.05 6.31 -14.18
C VAL A 209 11.30 6.87 -12.96
N PRO A 210 10.04 7.33 -13.12
CA PRO A 210 9.20 7.73 -12.00
C PRO A 210 9.14 6.63 -10.93
N SER A 211 9.40 6.97 -9.67
CA SER A 211 9.46 6.01 -8.54
C SER A 211 10.56 4.95 -8.66
N GLY A 212 11.64 5.23 -9.39
CA GLY A 212 12.73 4.28 -9.65
C GLY A 212 13.37 3.68 -8.39
N ALA A 213 13.47 4.44 -7.30
CA ALA A 213 13.98 3.94 -6.01
C ALA A 213 13.16 2.76 -5.46
N MET A 214 11.85 2.74 -5.70
CA MET A 214 10.96 1.64 -5.33
C MET A 214 10.94 0.54 -6.41
N LEU A 215 10.86 0.93 -7.69
CA LEU A 215 10.67 -0.01 -8.79
C LEU A 215 11.87 -0.94 -8.99
N GLY A 216 13.11 -0.45 -8.80
CA GLY A 216 14.31 -1.27 -8.93
C GLY A 216 14.32 -2.48 -7.99
N PRO A 217 14.25 -2.26 -6.65
CA PRO A 217 14.20 -3.34 -5.67
C PRO A 217 12.96 -4.22 -5.79
N LEU A 218 11.82 -3.65 -6.22
CA LEU A 218 10.61 -4.41 -6.49
C LEU A 218 10.82 -5.43 -7.62
N LEU A 219 11.39 -5.00 -8.74
CA LEU A 219 11.66 -5.91 -9.87
C LEU A 219 12.72 -6.95 -9.50
N ALA A 220 13.78 -6.53 -8.79
CA ALA A 220 14.80 -7.45 -8.32
C ALA A 220 14.23 -8.51 -7.37
N GLY A 221 13.44 -8.10 -6.38
CA GLY A 221 12.78 -9.02 -5.45
C GLY A 221 11.80 -9.96 -6.17
N ALA A 222 11.00 -9.44 -7.10
CA ALA A 222 10.05 -10.24 -7.85
C ALA A 222 10.74 -11.31 -8.71
N ILE A 223 11.86 -10.97 -9.36
CA ILE A 223 12.63 -11.92 -10.17
C ILE A 223 13.35 -12.93 -9.28
N LEU A 224 14.07 -12.47 -8.26
CA LEU A 224 14.90 -13.34 -7.42
C LEU A 224 14.07 -14.29 -6.55
N HIS A 225 12.98 -13.80 -5.95
CA HIS A 225 12.11 -14.64 -5.14
C HIS A 225 11.22 -15.50 -6.04
N GLY A 226 10.67 -14.95 -7.12
CA GLY A 226 9.82 -15.70 -8.05
C GLY A 226 10.55 -16.84 -8.77
N ALA A 227 11.87 -16.69 -8.98
CA ALA A 227 12.74 -17.73 -9.54
C ALA A 227 13.35 -18.68 -8.49
N ASP A 228 12.98 -18.55 -7.22
CA ASP A 228 13.51 -19.34 -6.10
C ASP A 228 15.05 -19.23 -5.93
N VAL A 229 15.62 -18.09 -6.34
CA VAL A 229 17.08 -17.84 -6.31
C VAL A 229 17.49 -17.23 -4.97
N PHE A 230 16.74 -16.24 -4.48
CA PHE A 230 17.06 -15.54 -3.25
C PHE A 230 15.82 -14.91 -2.62
N VAL A 231 15.66 -15.10 -1.32
CA VAL A 231 14.59 -14.49 -0.51
C VAL A 231 15.17 -13.33 0.28
N PHE A 232 14.57 -12.15 0.15
CA PHE A 232 15.03 -10.97 0.89
C PHE A 232 14.76 -11.11 2.39
N ASP A 233 15.78 -10.88 3.20
CA ASP A 233 15.66 -10.80 4.66
C ASP A 233 15.34 -9.34 5.05
N LEU A 234 14.06 -9.08 5.30
CA LEU A 234 13.52 -7.77 5.64
C LEU A 234 12.96 -7.80 7.06
N PRO A 235 13.81 -7.64 8.10
CA PRO A 235 13.37 -7.74 9.48
C PRO A 235 12.37 -6.64 9.82
N THR A 236 11.42 -6.93 10.71
CA THR A 236 10.29 -6.05 11.03
C THR A 236 10.71 -4.63 11.39
N TRP A 237 11.78 -4.46 12.18
CA TRP A 237 12.29 -3.13 12.52
C TRP A 237 12.70 -2.29 11.29
N LEU A 238 13.24 -2.92 10.25
CA LEU A 238 13.63 -2.25 9.00
C LEU A 238 12.39 -1.77 8.24
N LEU A 239 11.35 -2.60 8.19
CA LEU A 239 10.05 -2.23 7.60
C LEU A 239 9.37 -1.11 8.39
N ILE A 240 9.41 -1.15 9.73
CA ILE A 240 8.89 -0.08 10.59
C ILE A 240 9.58 1.25 10.28
N LEU A 241 10.91 1.27 10.17
CA LEU A 241 11.66 2.48 9.80
C LEU A 241 11.31 2.99 8.40
N ALA A 242 11.16 2.08 7.43
CA ALA A 242 10.76 2.44 6.07
C ALA A 242 9.36 3.04 6.04
N TYR A 243 8.39 2.42 6.71
CA TYR A 243 7.02 2.91 6.83
C TYR A 243 6.93 4.21 7.63
N ALA A 244 7.75 4.39 8.65
CA ALA A 244 7.84 5.66 9.37
C ALA A 244 8.35 6.78 8.46
N GLY A 245 9.40 6.54 7.68
CA GLY A 245 9.91 7.51 6.71
C GLY A 245 8.85 7.91 5.66
N LEU A 246 8.14 6.93 5.08
CA LEU A 246 7.02 7.21 4.17
C LEU A 246 5.88 7.98 4.86
N GLY A 247 5.46 7.51 6.03
CA GLY A 247 4.39 8.12 6.82
C GLY A 247 4.70 9.56 7.17
N TRP A 248 5.91 9.86 7.64
CA TRP A 248 6.36 11.24 7.89
C TRP A 248 6.34 12.09 6.61
N THR A 249 6.89 11.59 5.49
CA THR A 249 6.88 12.35 4.23
C THR A 249 5.47 12.69 3.77
N ILE A 250 4.54 11.75 3.87
CA ILE A 250 3.14 11.95 3.50
C ILE A 250 2.43 12.89 4.48
N GLY A 251 2.52 12.59 5.78
CA GLY A 251 1.82 13.31 6.84
C GLY A 251 2.25 14.77 6.96
N LEU A 252 3.54 15.03 6.87
CA LEU A 252 4.10 16.39 6.89
C LEU A 252 3.74 17.19 5.62
N GLY A 253 3.28 16.52 4.56
CA GLY A 253 2.77 17.13 3.34
C GLY A 253 1.36 17.73 3.46
N PHE A 254 0.59 17.36 4.48
CA PHE A 254 -0.76 17.90 4.67
C PHE A 254 -0.75 19.39 5.04
N THR A 255 -1.75 20.12 4.56
CA THR A 255 -2.06 21.48 4.98
C THR A 255 -3.42 21.52 5.68
N ARG A 256 -3.73 22.59 6.41
CA ARG A 256 -5.07 22.78 7.02
C ARG A 256 -6.18 22.67 5.97
N GLY A 257 -5.96 23.28 4.80
CA GLY A 257 -6.87 23.19 3.66
C GLY A 257 -7.02 21.76 3.13
N ALA A 258 -5.91 21.02 2.99
CA ALA A 258 -5.95 19.63 2.55
C ALA A 258 -6.71 18.72 3.51
N VAL A 259 -6.53 18.90 4.84
CA VAL A 259 -7.27 18.13 5.86
C VAL A 259 -8.77 18.44 5.80
N ALA A 260 -9.14 19.72 5.69
CA ALA A 260 -10.54 20.12 5.55
C ALA A 260 -11.16 19.56 4.25
N HIS A 261 -10.41 19.53 3.16
CA HIS A 261 -10.85 18.94 1.90
C HIS A 261 -11.05 17.43 2.02
N ALA A 262 -10.10 16.70 2.62
CA ALA A 262 -10.22 15.27 2.90
C ALA A 262 -11.44 14.94 3.76
N ALA A 263 -11.71 15.73 4.80
CA ALA A 263 -12.89 15.56 5.65
C ALA A 263 -14.21 15.75 4.89
N ARG A 264 -14.28 16.72 3.96
CA ARG A 264 -15.48 16.92 3.10
C ARG A 264 -15.63 15.84 2.03
N ALA A 265 -14.52 15.31 1.54
CA ALA A 265 -14.50 14.22 0.56
C ALA A 265 -14.81 12.84 1.16
N LEU A 266 -14.63 12.69 2.49
CA LEU A 266 -14.81 11.45 3.24
C LEU A 266 -16.09 10.66 2.87
N PRO A 267 -17.31 11.22 2.91
CA PRO A 267 -18.53 10.46 2.60
C PRO A 267 -18.54 9.86 1.18
N TRP A 268 -18.05 10.62 0.19
CA TRP A 268 -17.94 10.16 -1.19
C TRP A 268 -16.87 9.09 -1.38
N ILE A 269 -15.74 9.22 -0.68
CA ILE A 269 -14.68 8.22 -0.69
C ILE A 269 -15.15 6.93 -0.02
N VAL A 270 -15.84 7.02 1.13
CA VAL A 270 -16.44 5.85 1.81
C VAL A 270 -17.46 5.17 0.89
N LEU A 271 -18.35 5.93 0.24
CA LEU A 271 -19.31 5.38 -0.72
C LEU A 271 -18.61 4.66 -1.89
N SER A 272 -17.55 5.26 -2.44
CA SER A 272 -16.70 4.65 -3.48
C SER A 272 -16.08 3.33 -3.01
N ILE A 273 -15.53 3.29 -1.80
CA ILE A 273 -14.91 2.09 -1.22
C ILE A 273 -15.97 0.99 -1.03
N LEU A 274 -17.13 1.32 -0.45
CA LEU A 274 -18.22 0.36 -0.24
C LEU A 274 -18.75 -0.18 -1.57
N ALA A 275 -18.86 0.67 -2.60
CA ALA A 275 -19.25 0.24 -3.94
C ALA A 275 -18.22 -0.72 -4.56
N LEU A 276 -16.92 -0.46 -4.38
CA LEU A 276 -15.86 -1.36 -4.85
C LEU A 276 -15.84 -2.69 -4.09
N ILE A 277 -16.07 -2.69 -2.78
CA ILE A 277 -16.23 -3.90 -1.98
C ILE A 277 -17.44 -4.70 -2.46
N GLY A 278 -18.58 -4.03 -2.69
CA GLY A 278 -19.79 -4.67 -3.21
C GLY A 278 -19.58 -5.25 -4.61
N PHE A 279 -18.88 -4.53 -5.49
CA PHE A 279 -18.51 -5.04 -6.82
C PHE A 279 -17.60 -6.28 -6.73
N ALA A 280 -16.60 -6.26 -5.84
CA ALA A 280 -15.72 -7.40 -5.63
C ALA A 280 -16.48 -8.63 -5.09
N ALA A 281 -17.44 -8.42 -4.19
CA ALA A 281 -18.32 -9.47 -3.68
C ALA A 281 -19.26 -10.01 -4.77
N ALA A 282 -19.78 -9.15 -5.64
CA ALA A 282 -20.57 -9.59 -6.80
C ALA A 282 -19.70 -10.37 -7.80
N LEU A 283 -18.44 -9.98 -7.99
CA LEU A 283 -17.52 -10.72 -8.84
C LEU A 283 -17.16 -12.07 -8.23
N SER A 284 -17.01 -12.17 -6.90
CA SER A 284 -16.72 -13.45 -6.25
C SER A 284 -17.84 -14.47 -6.43
N THR A 285 -19.13 -14.06 -6.44
CA THR A 285 -20.23 -15.01 -6.72
C THR A 285 -20.18 -15.56 -8.14
N VAL A 286 -19.70 -14.78 -9.11
CA VAL A 286 -19.46 -15.26 -10.49
C VAL A 286 -18.34 -16.29 -10.52
N LEU A 287 -17.24 -16.07 -9.78
CA LEU A 287 -16.17 -17.06 -9.65
C LEU A 287 -16.67 -18.37 -9.03
N VAL A 288 -17.46 -18.29 -7.95
CA VAL A 288 -18.06 -19.47 -7.31
C VAL A 288 -18.95 -20.23 -8.31
N ALA A 289 -19.88 -19.53 -8.96
CA ALA A 289 -20.88 -20.16 -9.81
C ALA A 289 -20.31 -20.76 -11.11
N ARG A 290 -19.24 -20.17 -11.65
CA ARG A 290 -18.66 -20.60 -12.94
C ARG A 290 -17.44 -21.49 -12.82
N LEU A 291 -16.73 -21.45 -11.70
CA LEU A 291 -15.43 -22.12 -11.55
C LEU A 291 -15.39 -23.05 -10.34
N GLY A 292 -16.45 -23.11 -9.53
CA GLY A 292 -16.51 -23.98 -8.35
C GLY A 292 -15.50 -23.59 -7.25
N VAL A 293 -14.95 -22.38 -7.31
CA VAL A 293 -14.04 -21.85 -6.27
C VAL A 293 -14.83 -21.70 -4.98
N ASP A 294 -14.21 -22.02 -3.84
CA ASP A 294 -14.85 -21.82 -2.54
C ASP A 294 -15.24 -20.33 -2.35
N PRO A 295 -16.43 -20.03 -1.78
CA PRO A 295 -16.90 -18.66 -1.60
C PRO A 295 -15.93 -17.73 -0.86
N LEU A 296 -15.22 -18.23 0.14
CA LEU A 296 -14.30 -17.42 0.92
C LEU A 296 -13.00 -17.16 0.16
N THR A 297 -12.46 -18.16 -0.55
CA THR A 297 -11.33 -18.01 -1.49
C THR A 297 -11.68 -16.97 -2.54
N ALA A 298 -12.85 -17.10 -3.18
CA ALA A 298 -13.27 -16.18 -4.22
C ALA A 298 -13.39 -14.74 -3.68
N TYR A 299 -14.00 -14.56 -2.50
CA TYR A 299 -14.15 -13.25 -1.87
C TYR A 299 -12.80 -12.63 -1.49
N LEU A 300 -11.93 -13.39 -0.84
CA LEU A 300 -10.60 -12.92 -0.44
C LEU A 300 -9.74 -12.62 -1.67
N ALA A 301 -9.84 -13.41 -2.74
CA ALA A 301 -9.12 -13.19 -3.99
C ALA A 301 -9.58 -11.91 -4.70
N THR A 302 -10.90 -11.65 -4.80
CA THR A 302 -11.42 -10.45 -5.49
C THR A 302 -11.36 -9.18 -4.64
N SER A 303 -11.20 -9.31 -3.32
CA SER A 303 -11.23 -8.18 -2.39
C SER A 303 -10.20 -7.10 -2.73
N PRO A 304 -10.58 -5.81 -2.85
CA PRO A 304 -9.70 -4.70 -3.21
C PRO A 304 -8.79 -4.25 -2.04
N GLY A 305 -8.35 -5.20 -1.22
CA GLY A 305 -7.70 -4.98 0.07
C GLY A 305 -6.19 -4.81 0.04
N GLY A 306 -5.63 -4.58 1.23
CA GLY A 306 -4.19 -4.70 1.45
C GLY A 306 -3.78 -6.16 1.36
N MET A 307 -2.81 -6.46 0.49
CA MET A 307 -2.27 -7.80 0.24
C MET A 307 -1.92 -8.51 1.56
N ASP A 308 -1.29 -7.79 2.49
CA ASP A 308 -0.84 -8.32 3.79
C ASP A 308 -2.00 -8.81 4.66
N THR A 309 -3.10 -8.05 4.75
CA THR A 309 -4.26 -8.45 5.58
C THR A 309 -4.98 -9.64 4.98
N VAL A 310 -5.18 -9.63 3.66
CA VAL A 310 -5.84 -10.73 2.95
C VAL A 310 -5.01 -12.01 3.03
N ALA A 311 -3.68 -11.90 2.94
CA ALA A 311 -2.75 -13.02 3.11
C ALA A 311 -2.87 -13.68 4.48
N ILE A 312 -2.95 -12.88 5.55
CA ILE A 312 -3.07 -13.37 6.92
C ILE A 312 -4.41 -14.09 7.12
N ILE A 313 -5.51 -13.48 6.68
CA ILE A 313 -6.85 -14.09 6.77
C ILE A 313 -6.88 -15.41 5.98
N ALA A 314 -6.30 -15.43 4.78
CA ALA A 314 -6.24 -16.64 3.96
C ALA A 314 -5.40 -17.75 4.63
N ALA A 315 -4.24 -17.41 5.22
CA ALA A 315 -3.39 -18.38 5.90
C ALA A 315 -4.01 -18.96 7.17
N SER A 316 -4.92 -18.23 7.83
CA SER A 316 -5.62 -18.69 9.04
C SER A 316 -6.97 -19.36 8.75
N THR A 317 -7.28 -19.63 7.49
CA THR A 317 -8.59 -20.06 7.01
C THR A 317 -8.42 -21.23 6.05
N PRO A 318 -9.36 -22.20 5.98
CA PRO A 318 -9.32 -23.27 4.98
C PRO A 318 -9.68 -22.79 3.57
N VAL A 319 -8.83 -21.94 2.97
CA VAL A 319 -8.98 -21.39 1.61
C VAL A 319 -7.78 -21.75 0.74
N ASP A 320 -7.92 -21.60 -0.58
CA ASP A 320 -6.78 -21.67 -1.49
C ASP A 320 -5.95 -20.39 -1.38
N VAL A 321 -4.99 -20.43 -0.46
CA VAL A 321 -4.05 -19.31 -0.21
C VAL A 321 -3.27 -18.95 -1.47
N SER A 322 -2.86 -19.94 -2.27
CA SER A 322 -2.05 -19.69 -3.47
C SER A 322 -2.86 -18.93 -4.53
N PHE A 323 -4.12 -19.32 -4.74
CA PHE A 323 -5.03 -18.62 -5.65
C PHE A 323 -5.31 -17.18 -5.19
N VAL A 324 -5.63 -17.00 -3.90
CA VAL A 324 -5.88 -15.66 -3.32
C VAL A 324 -4.65 -14.76 -3.52
N LEU A 325 -3.47 -15.23 -3.11
CA LEU A 325 -2.25 -14.44 -3.22
C LEU A 325 -1.85 -14.19 -4.67
N ALA A 326 -2.07 -15.14 -5.58
CA ALA A 326 -1.79 -14.96 -6.99
C ALA A 326 -2.63 -13.84 -7.60
N LEU A 327 -3.94 -13.79 -7.32
CA LEU A 327 -4.80 -12.72 -7.81
C LEU A 327 -4.38 -11.35 -7.26
N GLN A 328 -4.06 -11.29 -5.97
CA GLN A 328 -3.60 -10.06 -5.30
C GLN A 328 -2.25 -9.57 -5.88
N ALA A 329 -1.30 -10.49 -6.11
CA ALA A 329 0.01 -10.20 -6.69
C ALA A 329 -0.11 -9.73 -8.14
N VAL A 330 -0.82 -10.49 -8.98
CA VAL A 330 -1.05 -10.13 -10.40
C VAL A 330 -1.71 -8.77 -10.50
N ARG A 331 -2.74 -8.49 -9.69
CA ARG A 331 -3.39 -7.18 -9.63
C ARG A 331 -2.41 -6.07 -9.30
N PHE A 332 -1.56 -6.28 -8.30
CA PHE A 332 -0.54 -5.32 -7.89
C PHE A 332 0.45 -5.02 -9.03
N PHE A 333 1.05 -6.05 -9.65
CA PHE A 333 2.00 -5.87 -10.74
C PHE A 333 1.36 -5.23 -11.98
N VAL A 334 0.12 -5.64 -12.32
CA VAL A 334 -0.66 -5.02 -13.40
C VAL A 334 -0.84 -3.53 -13.12
N LEU A 335 -1.32 -3.14 -11.94
CA LEU A 335 -1.52 -1.73 -11.58
C LEU A 335 -0.23 -0.91 -11.57
N ILE A 336 0.90 -1.49 -11.16
CA ILE A 336 2.20 -0.82 -11.26
C ILE A 336 2.59 -0.58 -12.72
N ALA A 337 2.35 -1.56 -13.60
CA ALA A 337 2.69 -1.45 -15.02
C ALA A 337 1.76 -0.49 -15.78
N ILE A 338 0.45 -0.57 -15.58
CA ILE A 338 -0.55 0.18 -16.37
C ILE A 338 -1.07 1.45 -15.68
N GLY A 339 -0.84 1.62 -14.38
CA GLY A 339 -1.31 2.76 -13.58
C GLY A 339 -0.99 4.13 -14.20
N PRO A 340 0.26 4.39 -14.65
CA PRO A 340 0.60 5.63 -15.35
C PRO A 340 -0.22 5.88 -16.63
N THR A 341 -0.57 4.81 -17.35
CA THR A 341 -1.38 4.89 -18.58
C THR A 341 -2.84 5.18 -18.25
N LEU A 342 -3.40 4.54 -17.22
CA LEU A 342 -4.75 4.81 -16.73
C LEU A 342 -4.90 6.25 -16.22
N SER A 343 -3.92 6.72 -15.43
CA SER A 343 -3.85 8.09 -14.94
C SER A 343 -3.84 9.10 -16.10
N ARG A 344 -3.04 8.86 -17.14
CA ARG A 344 -2.99 9.72 -18.35
C ARG A 344 -4.30 9.69 -19.14
N ALA A 345 -4.93 8.53 -19.28
CA ALA A 345 -6.21 8.40 -19.97
C ALA A 345 -7.31 9.20 -19.27
N VAL A 346 -7.37 9.12 -17.94
CA VAL A 346 -8.33 9.91 -17.13
C VAL A 346 -8.02 11.40 -17.20
N ALA A 347 -6.75 11.81 -17.12
CA ALA A 347 -6.37 13.22 -17.28
C ALA A 347 -6.88 13.80 -18.61
N ARG A 348 -6.70 13.07 -19.72
CA ARG A 348 -7.22 13.48 -21.05
C ARG A 348 -8.73 13.55 -21.08
N SER A 349 -9.43 12.62 -20.43
CA SER A 349 -10.90 12.64 -20.33
C SER A 349 -11.42 13.86 -19.56
N LEU A 350 -10.72 14.28 -18.50
CA LEU A 350 -11.11 15.43 -17.68
C LEU A 350 -10.84 16.76 -18.39
N ALA A 351 -9.78 16.83 -19.21
CA ALA A 351 -9.38 18.04 -19.96
C ALA A 351 -10.25 18.34 -21.21
N ARG A 352 -11.10 17.40 -21.65
CA ARG A 352 -12.05 17.61 -22.76
C ARG A 352 -13.33 18.36 -22.33
N ARG A 353 -13.30 19.02 -21.18
CA ARG A 353 -14.35 19.87 -20.61
C ARG A 353 -13.81 21.29 -20.50
#